data_AF-A0A7C1RAH8-F1
#
_entry.id   AF-A0A7C1RAH8-F1
#
_cell.length_a   1.000
_cell.length_b   1.000
_cell.length_c   1.000
_cell.angle_alpha   90.00
_cell.angle_beta   90.00
_cell.angle_gamma   90.00
#
_symmetry.space_group_name_H-M   'P 1'
#
loop_
_entity.id
_entity.type
_entity.pdbx_description
1 polymer ?
#
loop_
_entity_poly.entity_id
_entity_poly.type
_entity_poly.pdbx_seq_one_letter_code
_entity_poly.pdbx_strand_id
1 'polypeptide(L)'
;MNEQELAEKYVTERGFRKAKGFAINTEEMNPDNYDEVFFDGETLEEAIEGYYRVVKEFWIYEPCEEQIFEDVFDAVEYVEDNSDISFDDFKKSERLRLEEKTQ
;
A
#
# COMPACT_ATOMS: atom_id res chain seq x y z
N MET A 1 10.35 -11.14 14.84
CA MET A 1 9.56 -10.41 13.83
C MET A 1 8.14 -10.34 14.35
N ASN A 2 7.56 -9.15 14.43
CA ASN A 2 6.15 -8.97 14.80
C ASN A 2 5.24 -9.21 13.58
N GLU A 3 3.91 -9.19 13.79
CA GLU A 3 2.95 -9.49 12.71
C GLU A 3 2.96 -8.44 11.59
N GLN A 4 3.16 -7.17 11.94
CA GLN A 4 3.26 -6.09 10.96
C GLN A 4 4.50 -6.27 10.07
N GLU A 5 5.68 -6.53 10.64
CA GLU A 5 6.90 -6.82 9.90
C GLU A 5 6.77 -8.06 8.98
N LEU A 6 6.00 -9.07 9.42
CA LEU A 6 5.68 -10.23 8.59
C LEU A 6 4.78 -9.85 7.41
N ALA A 7 3.77 -9.02 7.62
CA ALA A 7 2.88 -8.52 6.57
C ALA A 7 3.66 -7.68 5.53
N GLU A 8 4.49 -6.73 6.00
CA GLU A 8 5.34 -5.91 5.13
C GLU A 8 6.26 -6.79 4.25
N LYS A 9 6.89 -7.80 4.85
CA LYS A 9 7.73 -8.75 4.12
C LYS A 9 6.93 -9.56 3.11
N TYR A 10 5.76 -10.05 3.49
CA TYR A 10 4.89 -10.87 2.66
C TYR A 10 4.47 -10.16 1.37
N VAL A 11 3.98 -8.92 1.48
CA VAL A 11 3.56 -8.13 0.32
C VAL A 11 4.76 -7.69 -0.53
N THR A 12 5.89 -7.35 0.10
CA THR A 12 7.12 -6.95 -0.60
C THR A 12 7.67 -8.08 -1.48
N GLU A 13 7.71 -9.31 -0.96
CA GLU A 13 8.15 -10.48 -1.73
C GLU A 13 7.27 -10.78 -2.95
N ARG A 14 6.10 -10.14 -3.04
CA ARG A 14 5.12 -10.31 -4.13
C ARG A 14 5.00 -9.09 -5.02
N GLY A 15 5.90 -8.12 -4.90
CA GLY A 15 6.00 -6.98 -5.81
C GLY A 15 5.37 -5.69 -5.29
N PHE A 16 4.99 -5.64 -4.01
CA PHE A 16 4.65 -4.37 -3.39
C PHE A 16 5.91 -3.60 -2.98
N ARG A 17 5.85 -2.27 -3.08
CA ARG A 17 6.83 -1.37 -2.47
C ARG A 17 6.16 -0.34 -1.59
N LYS A 18 6.87 0.07 -0.53
CA LYS A 18 6.45 1.15 0.35
C LYS A 18 6.87 2.50 -0.24
N ALA A 19 5.96 3.46 -0.29
CA ALA A 19 6.17 4.80 -0.84
C ALA A 19 5.58 5.88 0.07
N LYS A 20 5.89 7.15 -0.23
CA LYS A 20 5.37 8.34 0.46
C LYS A 20 4.87 9.34 -0.58
N GLY A 21 3.82 10.10 -0.28
CA GLY A 21 3.19 10.97 -1.26
C GLY A 21 1.91 11.63 -0.74
N PHE A 22 1.04 12.02 -1.67
CA PHE A 22 -0.18 12.77 -1.39
C PHE A 22 -1.38 12.00 -1.94
N ALA A 23 -2.46 11.95 -1.16
CA ALA A 23 -3.77 11.54 -1.66
C ALA A 23 -4.56 12.81 -2.00
N ILE A 24 -5.13 12.84 -3.20
CA ILE A 24 -5.86 13.98 -3.75
C ILE A 24 -7.24 13.47 -4.18
N ASN A 25 -8.30 14.24 -3.92
CA ASN A 25 -9.65 13.94 -4.42
C ASN A 25 -10.22 12.55 -4.02
N THR A 26 -9.93 12.06 -2.81
CA THR A 26 -10.53 10.81 -2.29
C THR A 26 -12.02 11.00 -2.04
N GLU A 27 -12.84 9.93 -2.13
CA GLU A 27 -14.30 10.00 -1.91
C GLU A 27 -14.67 10.67 -0.57
N GLU A 28 -13.87 10.47 0.47
CA GLU A 28 -14.05 11.09 1.79
C GLU A 28 -13.82 12.61 1.79
N MET A 29 -13.00 13.12 0.86
CA MET A 29 -12.64 14.53 0.73
C MET A 29 -13.38 15.24 -0.42
N ASN A 30 -14.09 14.49 -1.26
CA ASN A 30 -14.99 14.97 -2.30
C ASN A 30 -16.43 14.42 -2.12
N PRO A 31 -17.11 14.73 -0.99
CA PRO A 31 -18.43 14.19 -0.67
C PRO A 31 -19.54 14.62 -1.64
N ASP A 32 -19.31 15.69 -2.40
CA ASP A 32 -20.26 16.24 -3.38
C ASP A 32 -19.99 15.79 -4.81
N ASN A 33 -18.99 14.92 -5.01
CA ASN A 33 -18.66 14.30 -6.31
C ASN A 33 -18.34 15.33 -7.41
N TYR A 34 -17.56 16.37 -7.09
CA TYR A 34 -17.13 17.39 -8.04
C TYR A 34 -16.30 16.78 -9.19
N ASP A 35 -16.58 17.22 -10.43
CA ASP A 35 -15.88 16.79 -11.65
C ASP A 35 -14.36 17.04 -11.59
N GLU A 36 -13.59 16.15 -12.24
CA GLU A 36 -12.13 16.22 -12.34
C GLU A 36 -11.63 17.55 -12.93
N VAL A 37 -10.71 18.22 -12.24
CA VAL A 37 -10.07 19.45 -12.71
C VAL A 37 -8.67 19.09 -13.24
N PHE A 38 -8.43 19.30 -14.53
CA PHE A 38 -7.11 19.15 -15.14
C PHE A 38 -6.33 20.48 -15.03
N PHE A 39 -5.17 20.45 -14.36
CA PHE A 39 -4.30 21.61 -14.18
C PHE A 39 -2.95 21.40 -14.87
N ASP A 40 -2.48 22.42 -15.59
CA ASP A 40 -1.16 22.46 -16.24
C ASP A 40 -0.38 23.65 -15.65
N GLY A 41 0.52 23.41 -14.69
CA GLY A 41 1.31 24.45 -14.01
C GLY A 41 2.21 23.93 -12.87
N GLU A 42 3.34 24.61 -12.64
CA GLU A 42 4.58 24.12 -12.00
C GLU A 42 4.58 23.83 -10.48
N THR A 43 3.51 24.06 -9.73
CA THR A 43 3.45 23.67 -8.31
C THR A 43 2.06 23.17 -7.93
N LEU A 44 1.94 21.85 -7.84
CA LEU A 44 0.75 21.13 -7.38
C LEU A 44 0.20 21.73 -6.08
N GLU A 45 1.05 22.24 -5.18
CA GLU A 45 0.65 22.80 -3.88
C GLU A 45 -0.25 24.05 -3.98
N GLU A 46 -0.18 24.83 -5.06
CA GLU A 46 -1.06 26.00 -5.28
C GLU A 46 -2.42 25.60 -5.88
N ALA A 47 -2.50 24.45 -6.57
CA ALA A 47 -3.71 24.01 -7.28
C ALA A 47 -4.75 23.32 -6.37
N ILE A 48 -4.33 22.80 -5.22
CA ILE A 48 -5.15 21.98 -4.29
C ILE A 48 -5.43 22.73 -2.98
N GLU A 49 -5.71 24.02 -3.04
CA GLU A 49 -6.01 24.90 -1.89
C GLU A 49 -7.16 24.31 -1.03
N GLY A 50 -6.83 23.38 -0.11
CA GLY A 50 -7.74 22.71 0.81
C GLY A 50 -8.11 21.24 0.55
N TYR A 51 -7.72 20.61 -0.57
CA TYR A 51 -8.24 19.28 -0.97
C TYR A 51 -7.18 18.17 -1.11
N TYR A 52 -6.18 18.17 -0.23
CA TYR A 52 -5.19 17.09 -0.19
C TYR A 52 -4.85 16.69 1.24
N ARG A 53 -4.45 15.43 1.40
CA ARG A 53 -3.86 14.92 2.63
C ARG A 53 -2.49 14.34 2.33
N VAL A 54 -1.54 14.65 3.20
CA VAL A 54 -0.21 14.02 3.18
C VAL A 54 -0.36 12.57 3.67
N VAL A 55 -0.05 11.61 2.80
CA VAL A 55 -0.01 10.19 3.18
C VAL A 55 1.41 9.86 3.58
N LYS A 56 1.59 9.54 4.87
CA LYS A 56 2.92 9.31 5.43
C LYS A 56 3.60 8.12 4.78
N GLU A 57 2.86 7.02 4.56
CA GLU A 57 3.34 5.78 3.94
C GLU A 57 2.17 5.03 3.28
N PHE A 58 2.41 4.40 2.13
CA PHE A 58 1.45 3.53 1.44
C PHE A 58 2.17 2.45 0.61
N TRP A 59 1.43 1.43 0.15
CA TRP A 59 1.91 0.27 -0.58
C TRP A 59 1.43 0.29 -2.03
N ILE A 60 2.37 0.25 -2.99
CA ILE A 60 2.07 0.21 -4.43
C ILE A 60 2.45 -1.17 -4.96
N TYR A 61 1.56 -1.79 -5.73
CA TYR A 61 1.88 -2.98 -6.51
C TYR A 61 2.61 -2.59 -7.80
N GLU A 62 3.92 -2.82 -7.90
CA GLU A 62 4.70 -2.38 -9.09
C GLU A 62 4.24 -2.96 -10.44
N PRO A 63 3.74 -4.21 -10.53
CA PRO A 63 3.28 -4.75 -11.81
C PRO A 63 2.08 -4.01 -12.41
N CYS A 64 1.37 -3.21 -11.61
CA CYS A 64 0.31 -2.31 -12.07
C CYS A 64 0.16 -1.15 -11.07
N GLU A 65 0.59 0.07 -11.43
CA GLU A 65 0.51 1.28 -10.58
C GLU A 65 -0.93 1.68 -10.19
N GLU A 66 -1.94 0.93 -10.62
CA GLU A 66 -3.37 1.16 -10.31
C GLU A 66 -3.78 0.69 -8.92
N GLN A 67 -2.98 -0.14 -8.22
CA GLN A 67 -3.34 -0.66 -6.89
C GLN A 67 -2.47 -0.05 -5.79
N ILE A 68 -3.09 0.81 -4.98
CA ILE A 68 -2.46 1.54 -3.88
C ILE A 68 -3.25 1.29 -2.60
N PHE A 69 -2.56 0.86 -1.54
CA PHE A 69 -3.15 0.61 -0.22
C PHE A 69 -2.46 1.43 0.86
N GLU A 70 -3.22 2.12 1.70
CA GLU A 70 -2.67 2.86 2.83
C GLU A 70 -2.40 1.95 4.04
N ASP A 71 -3.18 0.88 4.20
CA ASP A 71 -2.94 -0.17 5.19
C ASP A 71 -2.22 -1.37 4.55
N VAL A 72 -1.27 -1.96 5.28
CA VAL A 72 -0.54 -3.14 4.81
C VAL A 72 -1.43 -4.38 4.80
N PHE A 73 -2.42 -4.48 5.69
CA PHE A 73 -3.32 -5.63 5.75
C PHE A 73 -4.32 -5.63 4.60
N ASP A 74 -4.75 -4.46 4.11
CA ASP A 74 -5.54 -4.37 2.88
C ASP A 74 -4.72 -4.88 1.67
N ALA A 75 -3.42 -4.56 1.62
CA ALA A 75 -2.52 -5.12 0.62
C ALA A 75 -2.31 -6.64 0.79
N VAL A 76 -2.33 -7.16 2.02
CA VAL A 76 -2.29 -8.61 2.28
C VAL A 76 -3.52 -9.30 1.72
N GLU A 77 -4.73 -8.78 1.97
CA GLU A 77 -5.97 -9.33 1.43
C GLU A 77 -5.95 -9.37 -0.10
N TYR A 78 -5.56 -8.26 -0.75
CA TYR A 78 -5.40 -8.21 -2.20
C TYR A 78 -4.42 -9.28 -2.70
N VAL A 79 -3.29 -9.45 -2.01
CA VAL A 79 -2.31 -10.45 -2.38
C VAL A 79 -2.88 -11.86 -2.22
N GLU A 80 -3.58 -12.17 -1.14
CA GLU A 80 -4.17 -13.50 -0.90
C GLU A 80 -5.20 -13.88 -1.96
N ASP A 81 -5.98 -12.92 -2.45
CA ASP A 81 -6.92 -13.13 -3.55
C ASP A 81 -6.23 -13.44 -4.89
N ASN A 82 -4.95 -13.09 -5.03
CA ASN A 82 -4.18 -13.20 -6.28
C ASN A 82 -2.92 -14.11 -6.18
N SER A 83 -2.71 -14.79 -5.05
CA SER A 83 -1.51 -15.58 -4.74
C SER A 83 -1.88 -17.00 -4.31
N ASP A 84 -1.10 -17.98 -4.72
CA ASP A 84 -1.27 -19.39 -4.32
C ASP A 84 -0.84 -19.66 -2.85
N ILE A 85 -0.15 -18.71 -2.22
CA ILE A 85 0.37 -18.82 -0.86
C ILE A 85 -0.37 -17.81 0.00
N SER A 86 -1.04 -18.29 1.06
CA SER A 86 -1.69 -17.46 2.09
C SER A 86 -0.68 -16.79 3.03
N PHE A 87 -1.10 -15.72 3.70
CA PHE A 87 -0.30 -15.06 4.73
C PHE A 87 -0.04 -15.98 5.93
N ASP A 88 -1.02 -16.82 6.29
CA ASP A 88 -0.85 -17.81 7.36
C ASP A 88 0.20 -18.88 7.03
N ASP A 89 0.23 -19.38 5.80
CA ASP A 89 1.24 -20.34 5.38
C ASP A 89 2.62 -19.69 5.25
N PHE A 90 2.67 -18.43 4.81
CA PHE A 90 3.89 -17.64 4.85
C PHE A 90 4.43 -17.50 6.28
N LYS A 91 3.59 -17.13 7.26
CA LYS A 91 3.98 -17.04 8.69
C LYS A 91 4.57 -18.36 9.21
N LYS A 92 3.95 -19.50 8.87
CA LYS A 92 4.48 -20.83 9.24
C LYS A 92 5.87 -21.06 8.62
N SER A 93 6.04 -20.72 7.34
CA SER A 93 7.31 -20.88 6.62
C SER A 93 8.44 -20.04 7.22
N GLU A 94 8.14 -18.80 7.62
CA GLU A 94 9.12 -17.89 8.22
C GLU A 94 9.53 -18.32 9.63
N ARG A 95 8.60 -18.88 10.41
CA ARG A 95 8.93 -19.47 11.71
C ARG A 95 9.91 -20.64 11.56
N LEU A 96 9.67 -21.54 10.61
CA LEU A 96 10.56 -22.67 10.34
C LEU A 96 11.97 -22.20 9.93
N ARG A 97 12.06 -21.19 9.04
CA ARG A 97 13.35 -20.60 8.62
C ARG A 97 14.14 -19.97 9.78
N LEU A 98 13.45 -19.39 10.77
CA LEU A 98 14.08 -18.83 11.97
C LEU A 98 14.65 -19.93 12.87
N GLU A 99 13.92 -21.03 13.04
CA GLU A 99 14.35 -22.19 13.83
C GLU A 99 15.60 -22.85 13.22
N GLU A 100 15.64 -23.00 11.90
CA GLU A 100 16.79 -23.58 11.17
C GLU A 100 18.06 -22.71 11.25
N LYS A 101 17.93 -21.37 11.30
CA LYS A 101 19.08 -20.45 11.43
C LYS A 101 19.69 -20.41 12.82
N THR A 102 19.01 -20.97 13.82
CA THR A 102 19.44 -20.92 15.23
C THR A 102 20.12 -22.24 15.65
N GLN A 103 20.22 -23.22 14.75
CA GLN A 103 20.97 -24.47 14.89
C GLN A 103 22.36 -24.37 14.25
#